data_AF-A8V4T6-F1
#
_entry.id   AF-A8V4T6-F1
#
_cell.length_a   1.000
_cell.length_b   1.000
_cell.length_c   1.000
_cell.angle_alpha   90.00
_cell.angle_beta   90.00
_cell.angle_gamma   90.00
#
_symmetry.space_group_name_H-M   'P 1'
#
loop_
_entity.id
_entity.type
_entity.pdbx_description
1 polymer ?
#
loop_
_entity_poly.entity_id
_entity_poly.type
_entity_poly.pdbx_seq_one_letter_code
_entity_poly.pdbx_strand_id
1 'polypeptide(L)'
;MEEFTPKQIVEELNKYVIGQYEAKKSVAIALRNRWRRQQLPEDLRDEVVPKNILMIGPTGVGKTEIARRLANLVKAPFIKVEATKFTEVGYVGRDVEAIIRELAESSFKMVKEEKMAEVEEKAKKLAEEKILDYLVPRKIRRFSNIEENETEESPAREKFREMLREGKLDDRIVEIEVEEKPTVVGGVIAPGMEDIENQLKDLFSSLAPSKKKRRKMTVKDAFKYLKQQEAEKLIDMDEVASEAIRRAENLGIVFIDEIDKVAGKSSGSGPDVSREGVQRDLL
;
A
#
# COMPACT_ATOMS: atom_id res chain seq x y z
N MET A 1 11.84 13.01 -5.14
CA MET A 1 10.86 13.47 -6.15
C MET A 1 11.65 13.72 -7.42
N GLU A 2 11.33 13.04 -8.53
CA GLU A 2 11.97 13.31 -9.82
C GLU A 2 11.83 14.80 -10.17
N GLU A 3 12.87 15.39 -10.76
CA GLU A 3 12.94 16.82 -11.00
C GLU A 3 12.10 17.23 -12.22
N PHE A 4 10.78 17.05 -12.13
CA PHE A 4 9.90 17.53 -13.17
C PHE A 4 9.78 19.06 -13.12
N THR A 5 10.01 19.68 -14.27
CA THR A 5 9.66 21.08 -14.48
C THR A 5 8.15 21.23 -14.67
N PRO A 6 7.55 22.40 -14.40
CA PRO A 6 6.12 22.61 -14.65
C PRO A 6 5.70 22.30 -16.09
N LYS A 7 6.56 22.54 -17.08
CA LYS A 7 6.29 22.22 -18.49
C LYS A 7 6.20 20.71 -18.71
N GLN A 8 7.14 19.94 -18.19
CA GLN A 8 7.13 18.48 -18.28
C GLN A 8 5.90 17.87 -17.59
N ILE A 9 5.48 18.41 -16.45
CA ILE A 9 4.24 17.96 -15.77
C ILE A 9 3.03 18.20 -16.68
N VAL A 10 2.91 19.37 -17.29
CA VAL A 10 1.80 19.68 -18.20
C VAL A 10 1.82 18.79 -19.44
N GLU A 11 3.00 18.54 -20.03
CA GLU A 11 3.19 17.64 -21.17
C GLU A 11 2.77 16.20 -20.83
N GLU A 12 3.12 15.72 -19.65
CA GLU A 12 2.71 14.39 -19.21
C GLU A 12 1.19 14.32 -18.99
N LEU A 13 0.60 15.33 -18.35
CA LEU A 13 -0.85 15.41 -18.16
C LEU A 13 -1.62 15.54 -19.48
N ASN A 14 -1.01 16.10 -20.54
CA ASN A 14 -1.62 16.19 -21.88
C ASN A 14 -1.85 14.82 -22.53
N LYS A 15 -1.12 13.78 -22.13
CA LYS A 15 -1.32 12.41 -22.66
C LYS A 15 -2.64 11.79 -22.21
N TYR A 16 -3.21 12.26 -21.09
CA TYR A 16 -4.37 11.63 -20.45
C TYR A 16 -5.58 12.56 -20.35
N VAL A 17 -5.37 13.86 -20.18
CA VAL A 17 -6.44 14.85 -20.02
C VAL A 17 -6.41 15.77 -21.24
N ILE A 18 -7.52 15.92 -21.95
CA ILE A 18 -7.61 16.82 -23.12
C ILE A 18 -8.05 18.22 -22.65
N GLY A 19 -7.39 19.27 -23.17
CA GLY A 19 -7.69 20.66 -22.79
C GLY A 19 -7.27 21.01 -21.35
N GLN A 20 -8.07 21.82 -20.65
CA GLN A 20 -7.89 22.18 -19.23
C GLN A 20 -6.50 22.74 -18.87
N TYR A 21 -5.93 23.56 -19.74
CA TYR A 21 -4.55 24.06 -19.60
C TYR A 21 -4.31 24.78 -18.26
N GLU A 22 -5.21 25.66 -17.85
CA GLU A 22 -5.08 26.42 -16.59
C GLU A 22 -5.07 25.51 -15.36
N ALA A 23 -5.90 24.47 -15.34
CA ALA A 23 -5.92 23.49 -14.26
C ALA A 23 -4.60 22.70 -14.21
N LYS A 24 -4.11 22.22 -15.37
CA LYS A 24 -2.81 21.52 -15.47
C LYS A 24 -1.63 22.40 -15.03
N LYS A 25 -1.62 23.65 -15.46
CA LYS A 25 -0.59 24.64 -15.07
C LYS A 25 -0.61 24.90 -13.56
N SER A 26 -1.80 25.05 -12.98
CA SER A 26 -1.96 25.27 -11.53
C SER A 26 -1.42 24.10 -10.71
N VAL A 27 -1.79 22.87 -11.07
CA VAL A 27 -1.27 21.68 -10.36
C VAL A 27 0.24 21.48 -10.57
N ALA A 28 0.75 21.79 -11.76
CA ALA A 28 2.18 21.71 -12.06
C ALA A 28 3.00 22.71 -11.23
N ILE A 29 2.49 23.93 -11.03
CA ILE A 29 3.12 24.94 -10.18
C ILE A 29 3.09 24.50 -8.71
N ALA A 30 1.95 24.02 -8.20
CA ALA A 30 1.84 23.56 -6.82
C ALA A 30 2.82 22.41 -6.53
N LEU A 31 2.92 21.45 -7.44
CA LEU A 31 3.86 20.34 -7.33
C LEU A 31 5.33 20.81 -7.37
N ARG A 32 5.68 21.70 -8.30
CA ARG A 32 7.04 22.27 -8.36
C ARG A 32 7.38 23.06 -7.10
N ASN A 33 6.42 23.77 -6.53
CA ASN A 33 6.62 24.50 -5.28
C ASN A 33 6.88 23.55 -4.11
N ARG A 34 6.28 22.36 -4.09
CA ARG A 34 6.58 21.31 -3.10
C ARG A 34 8.01 20.82 -3.20
N TRP A 35 8.51 20.58 -4.42
CA TRP A 35 9.92 20.26 -4.65
C TRP A 35 10.84 21.40 -4.19
N ARG A 36 10.51 22.65 -4.55
CA ARG A 36 11.29 23.83 -4.13
C ARG A 36 11.35 23.97 -2.61
N ARG A 37 10.24 23.70 -1.91
CA ARG A 37 10.20 23.70 -0.45
C ARG A 37 11.22 22.72 0.13
N GLN A 38 11.34 21.51 -0.42
CA GLN A 38 12.33 20.53 0.06
C GLN A 38 13.79 20.98 -0.09
N GLN A 39 14.06 21.95 -0.97
CA GLN A 39 15.40 22.53 -1.16
C GLN A 39 15.70 23.69 -0.20
N LEU A 40 14.72 24.17 0.56
CA LEU A 40 14.94 25.23 1.54
C LEU A 40 15.71 24.71 2.77
N PRO A 41 16.38 25.59 3.53
CA PRO A 41 16.82 25.32 4.90
C PRO A 41 15.65 24.88 5.81
N GLU A 42 15.93 24.08 6.83
CA GLU A 42 14.91 23.47 7.71
C GLU A 42 14.03 24.52 8.40
N ASP A 43 14.62 25.60 8.88
CA ASP A 43 13.96 26.76 9.48
C ASP A 43 12.94 27.44 8.55
N LEU A 44 13.23 27.48 7.25
CA LEU A 44 12.35 28.07 6.25
C LEU A 44 11.34 27.08 5.65
N ARG A 45 11.54 25.76 5.83
CA ARG A 45 10.62 24.75 5.28
C ARG A 45 9.27 24.80 5.97
N ASP A 46 9.28 24.95 7.28
CA ASP A 46 8.07 24.89 8.11
C ASP A 46 7.19 26.13 7.93
N GLU A 47 7.79 27.27 7.56
CA GLU A 47 7.04 28.49 7.23
C GLU A 47 6.31 28.40 5.87
N VAL A 48 6.75 27.51 4.98
CA VAL A 48 6.18 27.38 3.63
C VAL A 48 5.07 26.35 3.59
N VAL A 49 3.84 26.84 3.80
CA VAL A 49 2.61 26.04 3.70
C VAL A 49 2.32 25.66 2.23
N PRO A 50 1.89 24.40 1.97
CA PRO A 50 1.43 23.99 0.65
C PRO A 50 0.35 24.93 0.09
N LYS A 51 0.37 25.14 -1.23
CA LYS A 51 -0.68 25.90 -1.92
C LYS A 51 -1.78 24.94 -2.36
N ASN A 52 -2.83 24.85 -1.54
CA ASN A 52 -4.03 24.08 -1.86
C ASN A 52 -4.72 24.65 -3.11
N ILE A 53 -5.37 23.79 -3.89
CA ILE A 53 -6.01 24.15 -5.17
C ILE A 53 -7.51 23.90 -5.07
N LEU A 54 -8.30 24.93 -5.40
CA LEU A 54 -9.74 24.80 -5.61
C LEU A 54 -10.03 24.73 -7.11
N MET A 55 -10.54 23.59 -7.58
CA MET A 55 -10.93 23.40 -8.99
C MET A 55 -12.43 23.67 -9.18
N ILE A 56 -12.77 24.66 -10.00
CA ILE A 56 -14.16 25.03 -10.31
C ILE A 56 -14.49 24.64 -11.75
N GLY A 57 -15.61 23.95 -11.94
CA GLY A 57 -16.10 23.54 -13.26
C GLY A 57 -17.22 22.51 -13.17
N PRO A 58 -17.90 22.17 -14.28
CA PRO A 58 -18.95 21.16 -14.28
C PRO A 58 -18.40 19.76 -14.00
N THR A 59 -19.28 18.77 -13.82
CA THR A 59 -18.90 17.36 -13.71
C THR A 59 -18.36 16.85 -15.06
N GLY A 60 -17.54 15.81 -15.03
CA GLY A 60 -17.03 15.16 -16.25
C GLY A 60 -15.92 15.89 -17.02
N VAL A 61 -15.50 17.10 -16.63
CA VAL A 61 -14.43 17.85 -17.33
C VAL A 61 -12.99 17.40 -17.02
N GLY A 62 -12.82 16.36 -16.19
CA GLY A 62 -11.52 15.79 -15.87
C GLY A 62 -10.84 16.30 -14.59
N LYS A 63 -11.54 16.98 -13.67
CA LYS A 63 -10.97 17.48 -12.40
C LYS A 63 -10.28 16.37 -11.59
N THR A 64 -11.00 15.28 -11.35
CA THR A 64 -10.49 14.11 -10.62
C THR A 64 -9.37 13.40 -11.39
N GLU A 65 -9.45 13.37 -12.73
CA GLU A 65 -8.44 12.71 -13.55
C GLU A 65 -7.11 13.47 -13.54
N ILE A 66 -7.15 14.81 -13.56
CA ILE A 66 -5.94 15.64 -13.39
C ILE A 66 -5.25 15.30 -12.07
N ALA A 67 -6.00 15.26 -10.95
CA ALA A 67 -5.44 14.96 -9.65
C ALA A 67 -4.87 13.54 -9.54
N ARG A 68 -5.61 12.54 -10.05
CA ARG A 68 -5.18 11.14 -10.07
C ARG A 68 -3.91 10.95 -10.91
N ARG A 69 -3.85 11.54 -12.10
CA ARG A 69 -2.68 11.46 -12.99
C ARG A 69 -1.48 12.17 -12.41
N LEU A 70 -1.69 13.32 -11.77
CA LEU A 70 -0.63 14.03 -11.05
C LEU A 70 -0.03 13.14 -9.95
N ALA A 71 -0.86 12.49 -9.13
CA ALA A 71 -0.38 11.63 -8.07
C ALA A 71 0.43 10.44 -8.59
N ASN A 72 -0.06 9.78 -9.65
CA ASN A 72 0.65 8.67 -10.29
C ASN A 72 2.00 9.11 -10.89
N LEU A 73 2.06 10.30 -11.52
CA LEU A 73 3.28 10.84 -12.10
C LEU A 73 4.39 11.02 -11.07
N VAL A 74 4.07 11.53 -9.87
CA VAL A 74 5.06 11.74 -8.81
C VAL A 74 5.13 10.62 -7.78
N LYS A 75 4.43 9.50 -8.03
CA LYS A 75 4.33 8.37 -7.09
C LYS A 75 3.94 8.84 -5.67
N ALA A 76 2.92 9.69 -5.61
CA ALA A 76 2.40 10.24 -4.37
C ALA A 76 1.21 9.40 -3.86
N PRO A 77 1.11 9.16 -2.54
CA PRO A 77 -0.11 8.62 -1.93
C PRO A 77 -1.31 9.50 -2.27
N PHE A 78 -2.43 8.88 -2.67
CA PHE A 78 -3.60 9.59 -3.17
C PHE A 78 -4.89 9.00 -2.60
N ILE A 79 -5.76 9.88 -2.12
CA ILE A 79 -7.12 9.52 -1.71
C ILE A 79 -8.16 10.47 -2.33
N LYS A 80 -9.28 9.89 -2.77
CA LYS A 80 -10.48 10.64 -3.20
C LYS A 80 -11.55 10.49 -2.14
N VAL A 81 -12.02 11.60 -1.60
CA VAL A 81 -13.15 11.64 -0.67
C VAL A 81 -14.24 12.57 -1.20
N GLU A 82 -15.48 12.33 -0.81
CA GLU A 82 -16.63 13.19 -1.15
C GLU A 82 -17.00 13.97 0.11
N ALA A 83 -17.09 15.30 0.03
CA ALA A 83 -17.34 16.14 1.20
C ALA A 83 -18.68 15.85 1.88
N THR A 84 -19.69 15.40 1.12
CA THR A 84 -21.03 15.06 1.60
C THR A 84 -21.06 13.87 2.56
N LYS A 85 -20.03 13.01 2.54
CA LYS A 85 -19.90 11.86 3.45
C LYS A 85 -19.77 12.23 4.93
N PHE A 86 -19.38 13.46 5.22
CA PHE A 86 -19.16 13.95 6.58
C PHE A 86 -20.38 14.71 7.14
N THR A 87 -21.48 14.79 6.38
CA THR A 87 -22.71 15.48 6.85
C THR A 87 -23.60 14.56 7.70
N GLU A 88 -24.31 15.14 8.67
CA GLU A 88 -25.03 14.47 9.77
C GLU A 88 -26.11 13.47 9.33
N VAL A 89 -26.68 13.64 8.13
CA VAL A 89 -27.79 12.80 7.66
C VAL A 89 -27.32 11.45 7.09
N GLY A 90 -26.00 11.24 6.97
CA GLY A 90 -25.41 10.13 6.22
C GLY A 90 -24.83 8.98 7.04
N TYR A 91 -24.31 9.21 8.25
CA TYR A 91 -23.90 8.17 9.22
C TYR A 91 -23.38 8.89 10.46
N VAL A 92 -23.83 8.48 11.65
CA VAL A 92 -23.12 8.79 12.90
C VAL A 92 -21.67 8.31 12.73
N GLY A 93 -20.69 9.22 12.71
CA GLY A 93 -19.29 8.88 13.03
C GLY A 93 -18.30 8.60 11.89
N ARG A 94 -18.40 9.21 10.69
CA ARG A 94 -17.19 9.30 9.85
C ARG A 94 -16.35 10.49 10.30
N ASP A 95 -15.33 10.16 11.08
CA ASP A 95 -14.26 11.04 11.52
C ASP A 95 -13.50 11.61 10.31
N VAL A 96 -13.30 12.93 10.26
CA VAL A 96 -12.51 13.59 9.21
C VAL A 96 -11.05 13.12 9.25
N GLU A 97 -10.55 12.68 10.41
CA GLU A 97 -9.22 12.06 10.53
C GLU A 97 -9.10 10.77 9.70
N ALA A 98 -10.22 10.11 9.37
CA ALA A 98 -10.20 8.93 8.50
C ALA A 98 -9.62 9.24 7.12
N ILE A 99 -9.72 10.48 6.63
CA ILE A 99 -9.09 10.91 5.36
C ILE A 99 -7.57 10.69 5.43
N ILE A 100 -6.95 11.08 6.54
CA ILE A 100 -5.50 10.98 6.73
C ILE A 100 -5.10 9.54 7.03
N ARG A 101 -5.93 8.78 7.77
CA ARG A 101 -5.73 7.35 8.00
C ARG A 101 -5.71 6.56 6.69
N GLU A 102 -6.70 6.76 5.83
CA GLU A 102 -6.77 6.13 4.50
C GLU A 102 -5.58 6.56 3.60
N LEU A 103 -5.15 7.82 3.69
CA LEU A 103 -3.95 8.30 2.98
C LEU A 103 -2.67 7.60 3.46
N ALA A 104 -2.52 7.41 4.78
CA ALA A 104 -1.39 6.71 5.36
C ALA A 104 -1.38 5.22 4.97
N GLU A 105 -2.54 4.57 4.97
CA GLU A 105 -2.70 3.19 4.49
C GLU A 105 -2.34 3.06 3.00
N SER A 106 -2.79 4.01 2.17
CA SER A 106 -2.42 4.09 0.75
C SER A 106 -0.91 4.22 0.57
N SER A 107 -0.27 5.07 1.38
CA SER A 107 1.18 5.25 1.40
C SER A 107 1.91 3.97 1.81
N PHE A 108 1.45 3.31 2.87
CA PHE A 108 2.03 2.06 3.37
C PHE A 108 1.98 0.95 2.30
N LYS A 109 0.83 0.79 1.65
CA LYS A 109 0.66 -0.16 0.56
C LYS A 109 1.63 0.12 -0.58
N MET A 110 1.75 1.39 -0.99
CA MET A 110 2.66 1.82 -2.06
C MET A 110 4.12 1.50 -1.73
N VAL A 111 4.59 1.87 -0.53
CA VAL A 111 5.98 1.60 -0.10
C VAL A 111 6.23 0.09 0.01
N LYS A 112 5.28 -0.66 0.56
CA LYS A 112 5.38 -2.12 0.68
C LYS A 112 5.50 -2.78 -0.69
N GLU A 113 4.70 -2.38 -1.67
CA GLU A 113 4.76 -2.90 -3.04
C GLU A 113 6.11 -2.60 -3.71
N GLU A 114 6.66 -1.39 -3.52
CA GLU A 114 7.98 -1.03 -4.03
C GLU A 114 9.10 -1.87 -3.39
N LYS A 115 9.11 -1.99 -2.06
CA LYS A 115 10.11 -2.81 -1.34
C LYS A 115 9.98 -4.30 -1.68
N MET A 116 8.76 -4.80 -1.89
CA MET A 116 8.52 -6.17 -2.39
C MET A 116 9.12 -6.40 -3.77
N ALA A 117 9.00 -5.44 -4.68
CA ALA A 117 9.61 -5.52 -6.01
C ALA A 117 11.15 -5.52 -5.94
N GLU A 118 11.75 -4.74 -5.03
CA GLU A 118 13.22 -4.70 -4.84
C GLU A 118 13.80 -6.05 -4.39
N VAL A 119 13.06 -6.79 -3.56
CA VAL A 119 13.51 -8.08 -3.02
C VAL A 119 13.05 -9.28 -3.86
N GLU A 120 12.25 -9.08 -4.91
CA GLU A 120 11.58 -10.14 -5.66
C GLU A 120 12.56 -11.19 -6.20
N GLU A 121 13.68 -10.76 -6.78
CA GLU A 121 14.71 -11.65 -7.34
C GLU A 121 15.45 -12.44 -6.25
N LYS A 122 15.72 -11.82 -5.10
CA LYS A 122 16.35 -12.49 -3.95
C LYS A 122 15.38 -13.51 -3.34
N ALA A 123 14.13 -13.10 -3.14
CA ALA A 123 13.06 -13.96 -2.63
C ALA A 123 12.81 -15.17 -3.55
N LYS A 124 12.84 -14.95 -4.87
CA LYS A 124 12.74 -16.02 -5.87
C LYS A 124 13.85 -17.06 -5.71
N LYS A 125 15.12 -16.62 -5.60
CA LYS A 125 16.26 -17.52 -5.39
C LYS A 125 16.16 -18.31 -4.07
N LEU A 126 15.77 -17.64 -2.98
CA LEU A 126 15.59 -18.32 -1.69
C LEU A 126 14.42 -19.33 -1.73
N ALA A 127 13.34 -18.99 -2.42
CA ALA A 127 12.23 -19.90 -2.65
C ALA A 127 12.63 -21.10 -3.51
N GLU A 128 13.48 -20.89 -4.54
CA GLU A 128 14.06 -21.98 -5.35
C GLU A 128 14.87 -22.93 -4.45
N GLU A 129 15.71 -22.42 -3.56
CA GLU A 129 16.49 -23.27 -2.65
C GLU A 129 15.61 -24.03 -1.66
N LYS A 130 14.57 -23.38 -1.10
CA LYS A 130 13.63 -24.03 -0.18
C LYS A 130 12.81 -25.12 -0.86
N ILE A 131 12.30 -24.89 -2.07
CA ILE A 131 11.53 -25.91 -2.78
C ILE A 131 12.41 -27.11 -3.15
N LEU A 132 13.69 -26.88 -3.48
CA LEU A 132 14.66 -27.95 -3.71
C LEU A 132 14.93 -28.79 -2.46
N ASP A 133 14.94 -28.20 -1.26
CA ASP A 133 15.08 -28.96 -0.01
C ASP A 133 13.89 -29.92 0.23
N TYR A 134 12.69 -29.57 -0.23
CA TYR A 134 11.52 -30.46 -0.17
C TYR A 134 11.54 -31.54 -1.27
N LEU A 135 12.09 -31.24 -2.45
CA LEU A 135 12.11 -32.14 -3.61
C LEU A 135 13.26 -33.15 -3.58
N VAL A 136 14.41 -32.73 -3.04
CA VAL A 136 15.63 -33.52 -2.90
C VAL A 136 16.00 -33.50 -1.42
N PRO A 137 15.47 -34.44 -0.62
CA PRO A 137 15.81 -34.53 0.79
C PRO A 137 17.33 -34.66 0.93
N ARG A 138 17.96 -33.71 1.64
CA ARG A 138 19.37 -33.89 2.04
C ARG A 138 19.44 -35.22 2.79
N LYS A 139 20.40 -36.09 2.44
CA LYS A 139 20.67 -37.29 3.24
C LYS A 139 21.07 -36.81 4.63
N ILE A 140 20.13 -36.80 5.57
CA ILE A 140 20.43 -36.55 6.98
C ILE A 140 21.31 -37.72 7.41
N ARG A 141 22.62 -37.50 7.50
CA ARG A 141 23.56 -38.42 8.16
C ARG A 141 23.25 -38.41 9.66
N ARG A 142 22.20 -39.11 10.07
CA ARG A 142 22.14 -39.64 11.44
C ARG A 142 23.17 -40.78 11.46
N PHE A 143 24.18 -40.69 12.34
CA PHE A 143 25.13 -41.76 12.72
C PHE A 143 26.56 -41.82 12.16
N SER A 144 27.22 -40.71 11.81
CA SER A 144 28.70 -40.75 11.85
C SER A 144 29.33 -39.38 12.04
N ASN A 145 30.21 -39.29 13.06
CA ASN A 145 31.15 -38.20 13.31
C ASN A 145 32.18 -38.11 12.17
N ILE A 146 31.76 -37.61 11.01
CA ILE A 146 32.67 -37.20 9.96
C ILE A 146 32.30 -35.75 9.64
N GLU A 147 33.14 -34.84 10.10
CA GLU A 147 33.23 -33.46 9.62
C GLU A 147 33.64 -33.51 8.14
N GLU A 148 32.67 -33.68 7.25
CA GLU A 148 32.85 -33.48 5.81
C GLU A 148 32.22 -32.14 5.46
N ASN A 149 33.05 -31.24 4.92
CA ASN A 149 32.71 -29.88 4.50
C ASN A 149 31.34 -29.81 3.80
N GLU A 150 30.42 -29.04 4.38
CA GLU A 150 29.00 -28.91 4.00
C GLU A 150 28.71 -28.18 2.67
N THR A 151 29.60 -28.25 1.67
CA THR A 151 29.53 -27.38 0.47
C THR A 151 29.48 -28.08 -0.88
N GLU A 152 29.22 -29.39 -0.96
CA GLU A 152 29.00 -30.01 -2.26
C GLU A 152 27.51 -29.97 -2.66
N GLU A 153 27.17 -28.99 -3.50
CA GLU A 153 25.98 -29.03 -4.34
C GLU A 153 25.95 -30.39 -5.07
N SER A 154 25.08 -31.29 -4.63
CA SER A 154 24.96 -32.59 -5.32
C SER A 154 24.59 -32.34 -6.79
N PRO A 155 25.21 -33.02 -7.77
CA PRO A 155 24.84 -32.92 -9.19
C PRO A 155 23.35 -33.18 -9.47
N ALA A 156 22.66 -33.87 -8.55
CA ALA A 156 21.21 -34.02 -8.58
C ALA A 156 20.48 -32.69 -8.32
N ARG A 157 20.92 -31.88 -7.35
CA ARG A 157 20.29 -30.61 -6.97
C ARG A 157 20.32 -29.61 -8.12
N GLU A 158 21.44 -29.52 -8.85
CA GLU A 158 21.56 -28.67 -10.03
C GLU A 158 20.58 -29.09 -11.14
N LYS A 159 20.48 -30.39 -11.45
CA LYS A 159 19.50 -30.90 -12.43
C LYS A 159 18.06 -30.59 -12.02
N PHE A 160 17.71 -30.75 -10.74
CA PHE A 160 16.38 -30.40 -10.25
C PHE A 160 16.12 -28.89 -10.29
N ARG A 161 17.15 -28.06 -10.08
CA ARG A 161 17.08 -26.59 -10.23
C ARG A 161 16.78 -26.20 -11.68
N GLU A 162 17.43 -26.83 -12.66
CA GLU A 162 17.14 -26.64 -14.07
C GLU A 162 15.70 -27.07 -14.41
N MET A 163 15.30 -28.27 -13.99
CA MET A 163 13.95 -28.78 -14.24
C MET A 163 12.84 -27.92 -13.60
N LEU A 164 13.11 -27.32 -12.44
CA LEU A 164 12.22 -26.36 -11.80
C LEU A 164 12.08 -25.08 -12.63
N ARG A 165 13.20 -24.53 -13.12
CA ARG A 165 13.21 -23.34 -13.97
C ARG A 165 12.53 -23.56 -15.32
N GLU A 166 12.63 -24.77 -15.85
CA GLU A 166 11.94 -25.20 -17.07
C GLU A 166 10.45 -25.51 -16.85
N GLY A 167 9.95 -25.45 -15.61
CA GLY A 167 8.54 -25.74 -15.27
C GLY A 167 8.15 -27.21 -15.35
N LYS A 168 9.12 -28.13 -15.51
CA LYS A 168 8.87 -29.59 -15.63
C LYS A 168 8.38 -30.23 -14.33
N LEU A 169 8.49 -29.51 -13.22
CA LEU A 169 8.14 -30.00 -11.88
C LEU A 169 6.85 -29.38 -11.34
N ASP A 170 6.22 -28.44 -12.06
CA ASP A 170 5.09 -27.62 -11.59
C ASP A 170 3.94 -28.45 -11.01
N ASP A 171 3.57 -29.55 -11.67
CA ASP A 171 2.43 -30.40 -11.31
C ASP A 171 2.75 -31.42 -10.20
N ARG A 172 4.02 -31.57 -9.83
CA ARG A 172 4.41 -32.50 -8.77
C ARG A 172 3.85 -32.04 -7.44
N ILE A 173 3.35 -32.97 -6.63
CA ILE A 173 2.85 -32.65 -5.28
C ILE A 173 4.01 -32.67 -4.29
N VAL A 174 4.11 -31.61 -3.50
CA VAL A 174 5.05 -31.47 -2.39
C VAL A 174 4.28 -31.16 -1.10
N GLU A 175 4.83 -31.62 0.03
CA GLU A 175 4.31 -31.31 1.35
C GLU A 175 5.21 -30.25 1.99
N ILE A 176 4.71 -29.02 2.08
CA ILE A 176 5.44 -27.88 2.65
C ILE A 176 4.83 -27.45 3.98
N GLU A 177 5.65 -26.83 4.82
CA GLU A 177 5.18 -26.22 6.07
C GLU A 177 4.65 -24.81 5.78
N VAL A 178 3.35 -24.64 5.99
CA VAL A 178 2.63 -23.38 5.82
C VAL A 178 2.36 -22.79 7.21
N GLU A 179 2.57 -21.49 7.36
CA GLU A 179 2.18 -20.76 8.56
C GLU A 179 0.70 -20.41 8.44
N GLU A 180 -0.14 -21.13 9.18
CA GLU A 180 -1.56 -20.77 9.30
C GLU A 180 -1.68 -19.76 10.45
N LYS A 181 -2.13 -18.54 10.14
CA LYS A 181 -2.67 -17.65 11.16
C LYS A 181 -3.95 -18.30 11.68
N PRO A 182 -4.10 -18.54 13.00
CA PRO A 182 -5.30 -19.17 13.52
C PRO A 182 -6.50 -18.26 13.22
N THR A 183 -7.41 -18.73 12.37
CA THR A 183 -8.68 -18.05 12.14
C THR A 183 -9.51 -18.20 13.41
N VAL A 184 -9.65 -17.12 14.17
CA VAL A 184 -10.61 -17.08 15.28
C VAL A 184 -12.00 -17.05 14.68
N VAL A 185 -12.67 -18.21 14.66
CA VAL A 185 -14.09 -18.30 14.32
C VAL A 185 -14.84 -17.54 15.41
N GLY A 186 -15.42 -16.40 15.02
CA GLY A 186 -16.14 -15.51 15.93
C GLY A 186 -17.29 -16.24 16.63
N GLY A 187 -17.43 -16.01 17.93
CA GLY A 187 -18.62 -16.41 18.67
C GLY A 187 -19.81 -15.58 18.23
N VAL A 188 -21.01 -16.18 18.20
CA VAL A 188 -22.27 -15.49 17.90
C VAL A 188 -22.50 -14.40 18.96
N ILE A 189 -22.35 -13.13 18.60
CA ILE A 189 -22.66 -11.98 19.48
C ILE A 189 -23.45 -10.92 18.71
N ALA A 190 -24.28 -10.20 19.46
CA ALA A 190 -25.35 -9.30 19.05
C ALA A 190 -24.99 -8.22 18.00
N PRO A 191 -25.96 -7.80 17.16
CA PRO A 191 -25.76 -6.79 16.12
C PRO A 191 -25.34 -5.43 16.71
N GLY A 192 -24.34 -4.78 16.09
CA GLY A 192 -23.82 -3.46 16.48
C GLY A 192 -22.40 -3.42 17.06
N MET A 193 -21.68 -4.55 17.10
CA MET A 193 -20.31 -4.68 17.67
C MET A 193 -19.28 -5.21 16.64
N GLU A 194 -19.57 -5.12 15.34
CA GLU A 194 -18.76 -5.74 14.27
C GLU A 194 -17.33 -5.17 14.17
N ASP A 195 -17.15 -3.87 14.40
CA ASP A 195 -15.83 -3.22 14.34
C ASP A 195 -14.92 -3.64 15.51
N ILE A 196 -15.50 -3.81 16.71
CA ILE A 196 -14.78 -4.27 17.90
C ILE A 196 -14.39 -5.74 17.75
N GLU A 197 -15.23 -6.56 17.10
CA GLU A 197 -14.91 -7.96 16.81
C GLU A 197 -13.70 -8.08 15.86
N ASN A 198 -13.65 -7.26 14.80
CA ASN A 198 -12.56 -7.29 13.85
C ASN A 198 -11.23 -6.85 14.49
N GLN A 199 -11.25 -5.80 15.31
CA GLN A 199 -10.08 -5.37 16.09
C GLN A 199 -9.62 -6.43 17.10
N LEU A 200 -10.55 -7.07 17.82
CA LEU A 200 -10.23 -8.16 18.76
C LEU A 200 -9.65 -9.39 18.05
N LYS A 201 -10.15 -9.75 16.87
CA LYS A 201 -9.62 -10.85 16.06
C LYS A 201 -8.19 -10.57 15.60
N ASP A 202 -7.88 -9.36 15.18
CA ASP A 202 -6.54 -8.97 14.75
C ASP A 202 -5.55 -8.95 15.92
N LEU A 203 -5.98 -8.49 17.11
CA LEU A 203 -5.19 -8.57 18.33
C LEU A 203 -4.95 -10.02 18.77
N PHE A 204 -5.96 -10.90 18.70
CA PHE A 204 -5.82 -12.29 19.12
C PHE A 204 -4.97 -13.12 18.14
N SER A 205 -5.10 -12.85 16.84
CA SER A 205 -4.31 -13.53 15.81
C SER A 205 -2.85 -13.08 15.76
N SER A 206 -2.54 -11.86 16.23
CA SER A 206 -1.16 -11.37 16.37
C SER A 206 -0.47 -11.83 17.65
N LEU A 207 -1.20 -12.07 18.74
CA LEU A 207 -0.66 -12.64 19.99
C LEU A 207 -0.54 -14.17 19.96
N ALA A 208 -1.37 -14.85 19.16
CA ALA A 208 -1.30 -16.31 19.03
C ALA A 208 -0.05 -16.73 18.23
N PRO A 209 0.76 -17.69 18.72
CA PRO A 209 1.90 -18.20 17.96
C PRO A 209 1.42 -18.78 16.63
N SER A 210 2.02 -18.35 15.51
CA SER A 210 1.75 -18.94 14.20
C SER A 210 2.03 -20.43 14.22
N LYS A 211 1.00 -21.26 14.03
CA LYS A 211 1.18 -22.71 13.98
C LYS A 211 1.63 -23.09 12.57
N LYS A 212 2.76 -23.79 12.48
CA LYS A 212 3.19 -24.41 11.23
C LYS A 212 2.39 -25.68 11.00
N LYS A 213 1.74 -25.78 9.85
CA LYS A 213 0.96 -26.95 9.43
C LYS A 213 1.49 -27.44 8.10
N ARG A 214 1.63 -28.77 7.99
CA ARG A 214 2.03 -29.40 6.74
C ARG A 214 0.85 -29.45 5.78
N ARG A 215 1.04 -28.92 4.58
CA ARG A 215 0.03 -28.90 3.53
C ARG A 215 0.61 -29.46 2.24
N LYS A 216 -0.12 -30.36 1.61
CA LYS A 216 0.20 -30.88 0.28
C LYS A 216 -0.34 -29.92 -0.77
N MET A 217 0.50 -29.50 -1.70
CA MET A 217 0.13 -28.65 -2.84
C MET A 217 1.09 -28.90 -4.02
N THR A 218 0.78 -28.32 -5.17
CA THR A 218 1.66 -28.40 -6.35
C THR A 218 2.96 -27.64 -6.10
N VAL A 219 4.06 -28.02 -6.75
CA VAL A 219 5.33 -27.28 -6.71
C VAL A 219 5.11 -25.84 -7.15
N LYS A 220 4.25 -25.61 -8.15
CA LYS A 220 3.90 -24.27 -8.62
C LYS A 220 3.28 -23.40 -7.53
N ASP A 221 2.31 -23.93 -6.79
CA ASP A 221 1.65 -23.19 -5.71
C ASP A 221 2.56 -23.04 -4.49
N ALA A 222 3.32 -24.08 -4.16
CA ALA A 222 4.33 -24.06 -3.12
C ALA A 222 5.40 -23.00 -3.40
N PHE A 223 5.86 -22.89 -4.64
CA PHE A 223 6.87 -21.92 -5.05
C PHE A 223 6.34 -20.48 -4.92
N LYS A 224 5.10 -20.22 -5.38
CA LYS A 224 4.47 -18.90 -5.19
C LYS A 224 4.36 -18.53 -3.72
N TYR A 225 3.91 -19.47 -2.89
CA TYR A 225 3.77 -19.28 -1.45
C TYR A 225 5.12 -18.98 -0.78
N LEU A 226 6.13 -19.82 -1.04
CA LEU A 226 7.48 -19.65 -0.49
C LEU A 226 8.10 -18.33 -0.96
N LYS A 227 7.95 -17.96 -2.24
CA LYS A 227 8.42 -16.69 -2.77
C LYS A 227 7.84 -15.51 -2.00
N GLN A 228 6.53 -15.52 -1.73
CA GLN A 228 5.90 -14.46 -0.94
C GLN A 228 6.42 -14.43 0.49
N GLN A 229 6.53 -15.59 1.16
CA GLN A 229 7.05 -15.66 2.52
C GLN A 229 8.50 -15.17 2.63
N GLU A 230 9.36 -15.54 1.67
CA GLU A 230 10.74 -15.08 1.69
C GLU A 230 10.84 -13.59 1.35
N ALA A 231 9.99 -13.06 0.46
CA ALA A 231 9.92 -11.63 0.21
C ALA A 231 9.52 -10.87 1.49
N GLU A 232 8.51 -11.33 2.22
CA GLU A 232 8.06 -10.70 3.47
C GLU A 232 9.14 -10.72 4.56
N LYS A 233 9.97 -11.77 4.63
CA LYS A 233 11.09 -11.85 5.59
C LYS A 233 12.26 -10.95 5.26
N LEU A 234 12.44 -10.61 3.98
CA LEU A 234 13.52 -9.75 3.51
C LEU A 234 13.22 -8.26 3.71
N ILE A 235 11.98 -7.92 4.05
CA ILE A 235 11.52 -6.54 4.19
C ILE A 235 11.49 -6.17 5.66
N ASP A 236 12.13 -5.05 5.99
CA ASP A 236 11.99 -4.40 7.29
C ASP A 236 10.67 -3.63 7.33
N MET A 237 9.71 -4.11 8.13
CA MET A 237 8.39 -3.50 8.24
C MET A 237 8.41 -2.15 8.98
N ASP A 238 9.40 -1.93 9.86
CA ASP A 238 9.57 -0.66 10.57
C ASP A 238 10.13 0.41 9.63
N GLU A 239 11.04 0.03 8.73
CA GLU A 239 11.52 0.90 7.65
C GLU A 239 10.37 1.27 6.70
N VAL A 240 9.54 0.28 6.30
CA VAL A 240 8.37 0.51 5.45
C VAL A 240 7.39 1.49 6.11
N ALA A 241 7.08 1.29 7.40
CA ALA A 241 6.17 2.16 8.13
C ALA A 241 6.70 3.59 8.24
N SER A 242 7.98 3.75 8.59
CA SER A 242 8.64 5.05 8.71
C SER A 242 8.65 5.79 7.37
N GLU A 243 8.98 5.10 6.27
CA GLU A 243 8.98 5.66 4.93
C GLU A 243 7.56 6.04 4.47
N ALA A 244 6.57 5.20 4.79
CA ALA A 244 5.17 5.46 4.45
C ALA A 244 4.64 6.74 5.10
N ILE A 245 4.95 6.95 6.39
CA ILE A 245 4.60 8.18 7.11
C ILE A 245 5.27 9.38 6.42
N ARG A 246 6.59 9.31 6.20
CA ARG A 246 7.34 10.38 5.54
C ARG A 246 6.75 10.75 4.18
N ARG A 247 6.32 9.76 3.39
CA ARG A 247 5.67 9.99 2.09
C ARG A 247 4.26 10.57 2.21
N ALA A 248 3.46 10.13 3.16
CA ALA A 248 2.14 10.70 3.39
C ALA A 248 2.25 12.20 3.73
N GLU A 249 3.15 12.58 4.63
CA GLU A 249 3.40 13.96 5.03
C GLU A 249 3.96 14.81 3.88
N ASN A 250 4.99 14.30 3.20
CA ASN A 250 5.76 15.11 2.24
C ASN A 250 5.29 15.00 0.80
N LEU A 251 4.54 13.96 0.44
CA LEU A 251 4.09 13.68 -0.92
C LEU A 251 2.59 13.42 -1.03
N GLY A 252 1.87 13.16 0.08
CA GLY A 252 0.44 12.88 0.05
C GLY A 252 -0.40 13.92 -0.68
N ILE A 253 -1.44 13.46 -1.38
CA ILE A 253 -2.42 14.26 -2.11
C ILE A 253 -3.82 13.81 -1.70
N VAL A 254 -4.61 14.73 -1.17
CA VAL A 254 -6.03 14.53 -0.85
C VAL A 254 -6.88 15.26 -1.89
N PHE A 255 -7.81 14.55 -2.52
CA PHE A 255 -8.81 15.15 -3.40
C PHE A 255 -10.18 15.11 -2.73
N ILE A 256 -10.68 16.29 -2.36
CA ILE A 256 -12.03 16.47 -1.79
C ILE A 256 -12.97 16.86 -2.94
N ASP A 257 -13.83 15.92 -3.33
CA ASP A 257 -14.87 16.14 -4.35
C ASP A 257 -16.12 16.76 -3.73
N GLU A 258 -16.89 17.48 -4.54
CA GLU A 258 -18.17 18.08 -4.15
C GLU A 258 -18.11 19.01 -2.90
N ILE A 259 -16.99 19.70 -2.69
CA ILE A 259 -16.82 20.65 -1.57
C ILE A 259 -17.84 21.81 -1.61
N ASP A 260 -18.38 22.12 -2.79
CA ASP A 260 -19.47 23.08 -2.94
C ASP A 260 -20.75 22.67 -2.21
N LYS A 261 -20.97 21.37 -1.98
CA LYS A 261 -22.18 20.85 -1.29
C LYS A 261 -22.17 21.11 0.21
N VAL A 262 -21.00 21.37 0.78
CA VAL A 262 -20.85 21.76 2.19
C VAL A 262 -20.67 23.26 2.36
N ALA A 263 -20.60 24.04 1.26
CA ALA A 263 -20.51 25.49 1.26
C ALA A 263 -21.91 26.13 1.17
N GLY A 264 -22.52 26.51 2.30
CA GLY A 264 -23.81 27.20 2.33
C GLY A 264 -23.91 28.22 3.46
N LYS A 265 -24.57 29.35 3.21
CA LYS A 265 -24.91 30.36 4.23
C LYS A 265 -26.36 30.22 4.68
N SER A 266 -26.52 30.27 6.00
CA SER A 266 -27.77 30.45 6.76
C SER A 266 -28.75 31.43 6.11
N SER A 267 -29.81 30.91 5.50
CA SER A 267 -30.94 31.73 5.03
C SER A 267 -32.32 31.08 5.20
N GLY A 268 -32.44 30.01 5.99
CA GLY A 268 -33.73 29.43 6.36
C GLY A 268 -33.62 28.53 7.58
N SER A 269 -34.66 28.51 8.42
CA SER A 269 -34.77 27.63 9.60
C SER A 269 -34.87 26.16 9.18
N GLY A 270 -33.75 25.53 8.87
CA GLY A 270 -33.59 24.11 8.56
C GLY A 270 -32.28 23.55 9.17
N PRO A 271 -31.98 22.25 9.00
CA PRO A 271 -30.84 21.58 9.63
C PRO A 271 -29.51 22.05 9.02
N ASP A 272 -29.10 23.27 9.38
CA ASP A 272 -27.96 24.01 8.81
C ASP A 272 -26.69 23.92 9.67
N VAL A 273 -26.77 23.41 10.91
CA VAL A 273 -25.61 23.27 11.81
C VAL A 273 -24.59 22.25 11.28
N SER A 274 -25.05 21.27 10.49
CA SER A 274 -24.22 20.17 9.99
C SER A 274 -23.18 20.54 8.93
N ARG A 275 -23.50 21.46 8.00
CA ARG A 275 -22.65 21.70 6.81
C ARG A 275 -21.44 22.58 7.10
N GLU A 276 -21.63 23.62 7.92
CA GLU A 276 -20.50 24.41 8.43
C GLU A 276 -19.64 23.61 9.41
N GLY A 277 -20.23 22.65 10.15
CA GLY A 277 -19.52 21.69 10.98
C GLY A 277 -18.44 20.94 10.19
N VAL A 278 -18.79 20.39 9.03
CA VAL A 278 -17.82 19.70 8.15
C VAL A 278 -16.64 20.59 7.75
N GLN A 279 -16.89 21.87 7.46
CA GLN A 279 -15.79 22.78 7.11
C GLN A 279 -14.87 23.07 8.29
N ARG A 280 -15.42 23.11 9.51
CA ARG A 280 -14.63 23.28 10.74
C ARG A 280 -13.84 22.03 11.07
N ASP A 281 -14.40 20.85 10.84
CA ASP A 281 -13.72 19.58 11.08
C ASP A 281 -12.61 19.31 10.04
N LEU A 282 -12.74 19.87 8.83
CA LEU A 282 -11.71 19.83 7.78
C LEU A 282 -10.56 20.84 7.97
N LEU A 283 -10.74 21.84 8.84
CA LEU A 283 -9.77 22.92 9.10
C LEU A 283 -8.78 22.51 10.19
#